data_AF-A0A3N5GQC2-F1
#
_entry.id   AF-A0A3N5GQC2-F1
#
_cell.length_a   1.000
_cell.length_b   1.000
_cell.length_c   1.000
_cell.angle_alpha   90.00
_cell.angle_beta   90.00
_cell.angle_gamma   90.00
#
_symmetry.space_group_name_H-M   'P 1'
#
loop_
_entity.id
_entity.type
_entity.pdbx_description
1 polymer ?
#
loop_
_entity_poly.entity_id
_entity_poly.type
_entity_poly.pdbx_seq_one_letter_code
_entity_poly.pdbx_strand_id
1 'polypeptide(L)'
;NFRGYRAAGVNRVSVGVQALNDADLKALGRQHTAAEALAAFRLAARVFPRVSFDLIYARPEQTLEQWREELRFALGQQQGHMSLYQLTIEPGTAYFDLHAKGSLMVPADDRAADLYDVTQELTEAAGLPAYEVSNHAAAGQESRHNLLYWRYGEYAGAGPGAHSRIDSGGRRLALVAERHPETWRDLVERQGHGIVTEAEVPPEDQASEYLLMGLRIAEGIDLTRYAALAGREIDSSKIAGLKSLGLIKREGTRLRATPDGRKLLNALIAELAV
;
A
#
# COMPACT_ATOMS: atom_id res chain seq x y z
N ASN A 1 15.50 -20.40 -1.65
CA ASN A 1 16.11 -20.88 -0.38
C ASN A 1 15.44 -20.21 0.83
N PHE A 2 14.18 -20.56 1.15
CA PHE A 2 13.46 -19.90 2.26
C PHE A 2 14.02 -20.22 3.65
N ARG A 3 14.54 -21.44 3.86
CA ARG A 3 15.14 -21.82 5.14
C ARG A 3 16.38 -20.98 5.46
N GLY A 4 17.20 -20.65 4.46
CA GLY A 4 18.34 -19.74 4.62
C GLY A 4 17.92 -18.35 5.11
N TYR A 5 16.90 -17.74 4.49
CA TYR A 5 16.36 -16.45 4.95
C TYR A 5 15.81 -16.53 6.38
N ARG A 6 15.09 -17.60 6.71
CA ARG A 6 14.59 -17.81 8.08
C ARG A 6 15.73 -17.93 9.09
N ALA A 7 16.79 -18.67 8.76
CA ALA A 7 17.97 -18.79 9.60
C ALA A 7 18.71 -17.45 9.79
N ALA A 8 18.65 -16.56 8.80
CA ALA A 8 19.18 -15.20 8.89
C ALA A 8 18.28 -14.22 9.69
N GLY A 9 17.17 -14.69 10.26
CA GLY A 9 16.28 -13.88 11.11
C GLY A 9 15.07 -13.28 10.41
N VAL A 10 14.86 -13.55 9.11
CA VAL A 10 13.64 -13.10 8.42
C VAL A 10 12.42 -13.76 9.04
N ASN A 11 11.49 -12.95 9.54
CA ASN A 11 10.30 -13.37 10.26
C ASN A 11 8.98 -13.10 9.51
N ARG A 12 9.04 -12.48 8.34
CA ARG A 12 7.90 -12.22 7.46
C ARG A 12 8.31 -12.33 6.01
N VAL A 13 7.44 -12.86 5.17
CA VAL A 13 7.59 -12.80 3.71
C VAL A 13 6.26 -12.45 3.05
N SER A 14 6.30 -11.66 1.99
CA SER A 14 5.17 -11.43 1.08
C SER A 14 5.36 -12.30 -0.15
N VAL A 15 4.34 -13.05 -0.55
CA VAL A 15 4.40 -13.86 -1.76
C VAL A 15 3.44 -13.30 -2.78
N GLY A 16 4.03 -12.76 -3.85
CA GLY A 16 3.31 -12.24 -5.01
C GLY A 16 2.64 -13.34 -5.82
N VAL A 17 1.42 -13.72 -5.47
CA VAL A 17 0.61 -14.67 -6.25
C VAL A 17 -0.06 -13.97 -7.42
N GLN A 18 -0.51 -12.73 -7.24
CA GLN A 18 -1.05 -11.81 -8.23
C GLN A 18 -2.41 -12.22 -8.85
N ALA A 19 -2.52 -13.44 -9.37
CA ALA A 19 -3.76 -14.03 -9.86
C ALA A 19 -3.70 -15.57 -9.75
N LEU A 20 -4.86 -16.23 -9.74
CA LEU A 20 -5.00 -17.68 -9.62
C LEU A 20 -5.32 -18.38 -10.95
N ASN A 21 -5.10 -17.70 -12.06
CA ASN A 21 -5.17 -18.28 -13.40
C ASN A 21 -4.02 -17.78 -14.30
N ASP A 22 -3.56 -18.63 -15.20
CA ASP A 22 -2.36 -18.37 -15.99
C ASP A 22 -2.57 -17.30 -17.09
N ALA A 23 -3.82 -17.12 -17.56
CA ALA A 23 -4.15 -16.10 -18.55
C ALA A 23 -3.94 -14.69 -17.98
N ASP A 24 -4.47 -14.44 -16.79
CA ASP A 24 -4.31 -13.16 -16.09
C ASP A 24 -2.85 -12.93 -15.67
N LEU A 25 -2.14 -13.97 -15.22
CA LEU A 25 -0.72 -13.87 -14.90
C LEU A 25 0.12 -13.46 -16.11
N LYS A 26 -0.15 -14.07 -17.28
CA LYS A 26 0.51 -13.69 -18.53
C LYS A 26 0.14 -12.26 -18.95
N ALA A 27 -1.13 -11.87 -18.81
CA ALA A 27 -1.59 -10.52 -19.06
C ALA A 27 -0.94 -9.50 -18.10
N LEU A 28 -0.60 -9.92 -16.87
CA LEU A 28 0.16 -9.20 -15.84
C LEU A 28 1.69 -9.22 -16.07
N GLY A 29 2.17 -9.82 -17.17
CA GLY A 29 3.59 -9.93 -17.49
C GLY A 29 4.37 -10.90 -16.58
N ARG A 30 3.69 -11.81 -15.88
CA ARG A 30 4.31 -12.77 -14.97
C ARG A 30 4.80 -14.00 -15.73
N GLN A 31 5.97 -14.49 -15.34
CA GLN A 31 6.61 -15.67 -15.92
C GLN A 31 6.29 -16.97 -15.19
N HIS A 32 5.62 -16.89 -14.04
CA HIS A 32 5.20 -18.06 -13.26
C HIS A 32 3.73 -18.39 -13.53
N THR A 33 3.37 -19.65 -13.29
CA THR A 33 2.00 -20.16 -13.28
C THR A 33 1.33 -19.99 -11.91
N ALA A 34 0.01 -20.06 -11.88
CA ALA A 34 -0.75 -20.04 -10.62
C ALA A 34 -0.37 -21.20 -9.70
N ALA A 35 -0.08 -22.38 -10.28
CA ALA A 35 0.37 -23.55 -9.55
C ALA A 35 1.73 -23.33 -8.85
N GLU A 36 2.69 -22.72 -9.54
CA GLU A 36 4.01 -22.38 -8.97
C GLU A 36 3.90 -21.34 -7.86
N ALA A 37 3.07 -20.30 -8.07
CA ALA A 37 2.83 -19.27 -7.06
C ALA A 37 2.20 -19.85 -5.79
N LEU A 38 1.19 -20.72 -5.92
CA LEU A 38 0.57 -21.41 -4.79
C LEU A 38 1.55 -22.36 -4.09
N ALA A 39 2.38 -23.09 -4.84
CA ALA A 39 3.41 -23.95 -4.27
C ALA A 39 4.45 -23.14 -3.47
N ALA A 40 4.88 -21.99 -4.01
CA ALA A 40 5.78 -21.08 -3.34
C ALA A 40 5.17 -20.50 -2.06
N PHE A 41 3.91 -20.05 -2.11
CA PHE A 41 3.17 -19.57 -0.94
C PHE A 41 3.10 -20.64 0.15
N ARG A 42 2.65 -21.87 -0.19
CA ARG A 42 2.54 -22.99 0.77
C ARG A 42 3.90 -23.40 1.36
N LEU A 43 4.99 -23.26 0.60
CA LEU A 43 6.32 -23.48 1.12
C LEU A 43 6.74 -22.37 2.10
N ALA A 44 6.51 -21.10 1.75
CA ALA A 44 6.75 -19.97 2.65
C ALA A 44 5.97 -20.09 3.96
N ALA A 45 4.69 -20.45 3.87
CA ALA A 45 3.76 -20.68 4.98
C ALA A 45 4.23 -21.77 5.97
N ARG A 46 5.07 -22.71 5.53
CA ARG A 46 5.68 -23.73 6.40
C ARG A 46 6.98 -23.27 7.05
N VAL A 47 7.60 -22.21 6.54
CA VAL A 47 8.95 -21.78 6.93
C VAL A 47 8.92 -20.51 7.76
N PHE A 48 8.06 -19.55 7.41
CA PHE A 48 7.97 -18.25 8.08
C PHE A 48 6.77 -18.21 9.01
N PRO A 49 6.86 -17.49 10.14
CA PRO A 49 5.75 -17.37 11.08
C PRO A 49 4.68 -16.37 10.61
N ARG A 50 5.00 -15.53 9.62
CA ARG A 50 4.12 -14.53 9.03
C ARG A 50 4.29 -14.54 7.51
N VAL A 51 3.21 -14.77 6.78
CA VAL A 51 3.23 -14.80 5.32
C VAL A 51 2.05 -14.01 4.79
N SER A 52 2.30 -13.12 3.84
CA SER A 52 1.24 -12.42 3.11
C SER A 52 0.94 -13.13 1.79
N PHE A 53 -0.35 -13.26 1.49
CA PHE A 53 -0.85 -13.70 0.20
C PHE A 53 -1.21 -12.47 -0.63
N ASP A 54 -0.48 -12.20 -1.70
CA ASP A 54 -0.63 -10.94 -2.44
C ASP A 54 -1.34 -11.20 -3.78
N LEU A 55 -2.42 -10.47 -4.05
CA LEU A 55 -3.23 -10.52 -5.27
C LEU A 55 -3.43 -9.14 -5.87
N ILE A 56 -3.68 -9.09 -7.17
CA ILE A 56 -4.09 -7.89 -7.91
C ILE A 56 -5.50 -8.12 -8.44
N TYR A 57 -6.46 -7.28 -8.08
CA TYR A 57 -7.84 -7.31 -8.59
C TYR A 57 -8.14 -6.08 -9.47
N ALA A 58 -9.36 -5.98 -9.98
CA ALA A 58 -9.75 -5.01 -11.00
C ALA A 58 -8.89 -5.13 -12.27
N ARG A 59 -8.58 -6.38 -12.64
CA ARG A 59 -7.87 -6.70 -13.89
C ARG A 59 -8.79 -6.46 -15.10
N PRO A 60 -8.23 -6.28 -16.31
CA PRO A 60 -9.04 -6.16 -17.53
C PRO A 60 -10.07 -7.29 -17.62
N GLU A 61 -11.31 -6.95 -17.95
CA GLU A 61 -12.43 -7.89 -18.12
C GLU A 61 -12.83 -8.70 -16.86
N GLN A 62 -12.19 -8.47 -15.71
CA GLN A 62 -12.50 -9.20 -14.47
C GLN A 62 -13.92 -8.86 -14.00
N THR A 63 -14.74 -9.90 -13.85
CA THR A 63 -16.11 -9.81 -13.33
C THR A 63 -16.15 -9.95 -11.81
N LEU A 64 -17.26 -9.51 -11.20
CA LEU A 64 -17.49 -9.65 -9.76
C LEU A 64 -17.52 -11.12 -9.34
N GLU A 65 -18.14 -11.98 -10.14
CA GLU A 65 -18.27 -13.41 -9.90
C GLU A 65 -16.90 -14.08 -9.90
N GLN A 66 -16.07 -13.80 -10.92
CA GLN A 66 -14.70 -14.32 -11.00
C GLN A 66 -13.87 -13.87 -9.79
N TRP A 67 -13.95 -12.59 -9.40
CA TRP A 67 -13.21 -12.09 -8.25
C TRP A 67 -13.70 -12.71 -6.93
N ARG A 68 -15.02 -12.88 -6.75
CA ARG A 68 -15.57 -13.56 -5.56
C ARG A 68 -15.06 -14.98 -5.43
N GLU A 69 -15.05 -15.75 -6.51
CA GLU A 69 -14.55 -17.13 -6.51
C GLU A 69 -13.05 -17.18 -6.22
N GLU A 70 -12.27 -16.34 -6.89
CA GLU A 70 -10.82 -16.24 -6.72
C GLU A 70 -10.43 -15.85 -5.28
N LEU A 71 -11.05 -14.79 -4.75
CA LEU A 71 -10.78 -14.30 -3.41
C LEU A 71 -11.21 -15.32 -2.34
N ARG A 72 -12.36 -16.00 -2.50
CA ARG A 72 -12.77 -17.08 -1.57
C ARG A 72 -11.75 -18.21 -1.53
N PHE A 73 -11.22 -18.62 -2.68
CA PHE A 73 -10.16 -19.62 -2.71
C PHE A 73 -8.92 -19.13 -1.96
N ALA A 74 -8.46 -17.90 -2.24
CA ALA A 74 -7.27 -17.33 -1.60
C ALA A 74 -7.43 -17.15 -0.08
N LEU A 75 -8.62 -16.73 0.37
CA LEU A 75 -8.98 -16.63 1.80
C LEU A 75 -8.93 -17.99 2.51
N GLY A 76 -9.20 -19.08 1.81
CA GLY A 76 -9.02 -20.44 2.30
C GLY A 76 -7.56 -20.91 2.38
N GLN A 77 -6.60 -20.16 1.82
CA GLN A 77 -5.18 -20.51 1.82
C GLN A 77 -4.32 -19.61 2.73
N GLN A 78 -4.73 -18.35 2.95
CA GLN A 78 -3.94 -17.35 3.68
C GLN A 78 -3.62 -17.74 5.14
N GLN A 79 -2.64 -17.04 5.76
CA GLN A 79 -2.19 -17.27 7.14
C GLN A 79 -2.17 -15.99 8.00
N GLY A 80 -3.26 -15.24 7.95
CA GLY A 80 -3.52 -14.06 8.78
C GLY A 80 -3.20 -12.72 8.11
N HIS A 81 -2.71 -12.69 6.88
CA HIS A 81 -2.43 -11.45 6.15
C HIS A 81 -2.58 -11.63 4.64
N MET A 82 -3.21 -10.65 3.98
CA MET A 82 -3.32 -10.54 2.53
C MET A 82 -3.01 -9.12 2.06
N SER A 83 -2.39 -9.02 0.89
CA SER A 83 -2.23 -7.75 0.17
C SER A 83 -3.07 -7.80 -1.08
N LEU A 84 -4.15 -7.03 -1.14
CA LEU A 84 -5.12 -7.01 -2.23
C LEU A 84 -5.03 -5.66 -2.94
N TYR A 85 -4.25 -5.61 -4.00
CA TYR A 85 -4.01 -4.40 -4.77
C TYR A 85 -5.04 -4.25 -5.87
N GLN A 86 -5.67 -3.08 -5.96
CA GLN A 86 -6.40 -2.71 -7.16
C GLN A 86 -5.38 -2.43 -8.27
N LEU A 87 -5.59 -2.95 -9.48
CA LEU A 87 -4.73 -2.63 -10.62
C LEU A 87 -4.88 -1.14 -10.95
N THR A 88 -3.81 -0.37 -10.75
CA THR A 88 -3.69 1.02 -11.20
C THR A 88 -2.73 1.12 -12.37
N ILE A 89 -3.00 2.05 -13.28
CA ILE A 89 -2.16 2.32 -14.45
C ILE A 89 -1.28 3.52 -14.13
N GLU A 90 -0.03 3.26 -13.77
CA GLU A 90 0.92 4.32 -13.40
C GLU A 90 1.68 4.84 -14.64
N PRO A 91 1.87 6.17 -14.78
CA PRO A 91 2.69 6.74 -15.84
C PRO A 91 4.09 6.13 -15.94
N GLY A 92 4.57 5.91 -17.17
CA GLY A 92 5.89 5.33 -17.41
C GLY A 92 5.98 3.81 -17.25
N THR A 93 4.85 3.12 -17.08
CA THR A 93 4.78 1.66 -17.11
C THR A 93 4.37 1.13 -18.48
N ALA A 94 4.71 -0.11 -18.80
CA ALA A 94 4.23 -0.76 -20.03
C ALA A 94 2.69 -0.79 -20.12
N TYR A 95 2.00 -0.86 -18.98
CA TYR A 95 0.53 -0.77 -18.92
C TYR A 95 0.02 0.62 -19.30
N PHE A 96 0.72 1.69 -18.93
CA PHE A 96 0.38 3.04 -19.36
C PHE A 96 0.48 3.17 -20.88
N ASP A 97 1.55 2.65 -21.49
CA ASP A 97 1.71 2.67 -22.95
C ASP A 97 0.63 1.87 -23.68
N LEU A 98 0.21 0.72 -23.12
CA LEU A 98 -0.85 -0.12 -23.68
C LEU A 98 -2.24 0.51 -23.50
N HIS A 99 -2.51 1.11 -22.33
CA HIS A 99 -3.75 1.82 -22.04
C HIS A 99 -3.90 3.06 -22.92
N ALA A 100 -2.83 3.86 -23.07
CA ALA A 100 -2.81 5.04 -23.94
C ALA A 100 -3.08 4.69 -25.42
N LYS A 101 -2.77 3.46 -25.85
CA LYS A 101 -3.05 2.95 -27.19
C LYS A 101 -4.43 2.28 -27.33
N GLY A 102 -5.24 2.25 -26.26
CA GLY A 102 -6.54 1.59 -26.23
C GLY A 102 -6.48 0.06 -26.24
N SER A 103 -5.28 -0.53 -26.12
CA SER A 103 -5.06 -1.99 -26.14
C SER A 103 -5.21 -2.65 -24.77
N LEU A 104 -5.39 -1.86 -23.71
CA LEU A 104 -5.67 -2.30 -22.35
C LEU A 104 -6.81 -1.47 -21.78
N MET A 105 -7.95 -2.10 -21.50
CA MET A 105 -9.07 -1.46 -20.79
C MET A 105 -9.06 -1.93 -19.34
N VAL A 106 -8.93 -0.99 -18.40
CA VAL A 106 -9.19 -1.25 -16.98
C VAL A 106 -10.69 -1.11 -16.70
N PRO A 107 -11.23 -1.78 -15.65
CA PRO A 107 -12.62 -1.59 -15.28
C PRO A 107 -12.96 -0.11 -15.08
N ALA A 108 -14.14 0.30 -15.55
CA ALA A 108 -14.68 1.62 -15.23
C ALA A 108 -14.83 1.79 -13.70
N ASP A 109 -14.77 3.03 -13.22
CA ASP A 109 -14.74 3.38 -11.80
C ASP A 109 -15.85 2.69 -10.99
N ASP A 110 -17.07 2.58 -11.55
CA ASP A 110 -18.20 1.89 -10.90
C ASP A 110 -17.93 0.40 -10.65
N ARG A 111 -17.36 -0.31 -11.63
CA ARG A 111 -17.04 -1.74 -11.47
C ARG A 111 -15.87 -1.94 -10.51
N ALA A 112 -14.91 -1.03 -10.50
CA ALA A 112 -13.81 -1.08 -9.54
C ALA A 112 -14.32 -0.88 -8.10
N ALA A 113 -15.30 0.00 -7.90
CA ALA A 113 -15.97 0.18 -6.61
C ALA A 113 -16.72 -1.08 -6.15
N ASP A 114 -17.45 -1.75 -7.05
CA ASP A 114 -18.13 -3.02 -6.71
C ASP A 114 -17.12 -4.12 -6.31
N LEU A 115 -15.98 -4.20 -7.03
CA LEU A 115 -14.92 -5.16 -6.71
C LEU A 115 -14.25 -4.84 -5.37
N TYR A 116 -14.06 -3.55 -5.06
CA TYR A 116 -13.59 -3.10 -3.76
C TYR A 116 -14.56 -3.51 -2.64
N ASP A 117 -15.87 -3.29 -2.82
CA ASP A 117 -16.90 -3.63 -1.83
C ASP A 117 -16.94 -5.14 -1.54
N VAL A 118 -16.90 -5.97 -2.59
CA VAL A 118 -16.78 -7.42 -2.45
C VAL A 118 -15.50 -7.82 -1.72
N THR A 119 -14.39 -7.13 -1.98
CA THR A 119 -13.12 -7.39 -1.30
C THR A 119 -13.26 -7.13 0.20
N GLN A 120 -13.86 -6.00 0.57
CA GLN A 120 -14.09 -5.65 1.96
C GLN A 120 -15.03 -6.63 2.66
N GLU A 121 -16.16 -6.96 2.05
CA GLU A 121 -17.14 -7.92 2.57
C GLU A 121 -16.50 -9.28 2.88
N LEU A 122 -15.80 -9.86 1.91
CA LEU A 122 -15.23 -11.21 2.04
C LEU A 122 -14.07 -11.27 3.03
N THR A 123 -13.22 -10.24 3.06
CA THR A 123 -12.07 -10.18 3.98
C THR A 123 -12.52 -9.95 5.42
N GLU A 124 -13.50 -9.07 5.66
CA GLU A 124 -14.10 -8.87 6.98
C GLU A 124 -14.78 -10.15 7.49
N ALA A 125 -15.57 -10.82 6.64
CA ALA A 125 -16.21 -12.09 7.00
C ALA A 125 -15.21 -13.21 7.34
N ALA A 126 -14.00 -13.14 6.76
CA ALA A 126 -12.91 -14.07 7.05
C ALA A 126 -12.04 -13.66 8.27
N GLY A 127 -12.39 -12.58 8.97
CA GLY A 127 -11.63 -12.08 10.12
C GLY A 127 -10.32 -11.36 9.74
N LEU A 128 -10.24 -10.84 8.51
CA LEU A 128 -9.12 -10.06 7.99
C LEU A 128 -9.59 -8.63 7.64
N PRO A 129 -9.98 -7.78 8.60
CA PRO A 129 -10.36 -6.41 8.29
C PRO A 129 -9.23 -5.63 7.59
N ALA A 130 -9.59 -4.65 6.77
CA ALA A 130 -8.64 -3.72 6.15
C ALA A 130 -8.04 -2.77 7.21
N TYR A 131 -6.78 -2.99 7.56
CA TYR A 131 -6.05 -2.07 8.45
C TYR A 131 -5.50 -0.87 7.68
N GLU A 132 -5.33 -0.99 6.36
CA GLU A 132 -4.93 0.06 5.43
C GLU A 132 -5.51 -0.18 4.02
N VAL A 133 -5.21 0.70 3.05
CA VAL A 133 -5.90 0.76 1.74
C VAL A 133 -5.82 -0.53 0.90
N SER A 134 -4.74 -1.29 0.98
CA SER A 134 -4.52 -2.50 0.16
C SER A 134 -4.25 -3.76 0.97
N ASN A 135 -4.30 -3.74 2.30
CA ASN A 135 -3.83 -4.83 3.14
C ASN A 135 -4.83 -5.11 4.25
N HIS A 136 -5.03 -6.40 4.42
CA HIS A 136 -6.05 -7.02 5.24
C HIS A 136 -5.36 -8.02 6.15
N ALA A 137 -5.63 -7.95 7.45
CA ALA A 137 -4.92 -8.79 8.40
C ALA A 137 -5.79 -9.13 9.60
N ALA A 138 -5.55 -10.32 10.16
CA ALA A 138 -6.02 -10.65 11.48
C ALA A 138 -5.30 -9.77 12.51
N ALA A 139 -5.93 -9.53 13.65
CA ALA A 139 -5.35 -8.73 14.72
C ALA A 139 -3.94 -9.23 15.10
N GLY A 140 -2.97 -8.33 15.09
CA GLY A 140 -1.57 -8.63 15.40
C GLY A 140 -0.76 -9.21 14.24
N GLN A 141 -1.34 -9.39 13.05
CA GLN A 141 -0.66 -9.80 11.82
C GLN A 141 -0.33 -8.66 10.86
N GLU A 142 -0.72 -7.43 11.20
CA GLU A 142 -0.50 -6.23 10.39
C GLU A 142 0.99 -6.02 10.08
N SER A 143 1.29 -5.58 8.86
CA SER A 143 2.66 -5.25 8.48
C SER A 143 3.13 -3.99 9.20
N ARG A 144 3.97 -4.17 10.23
CA ARG A 144 4.68 -3.07 10.92
C ARG A 144 5.47 -2.21 9.93
N HIS A 145 6.05 -2.83 8.90
CA HIS A 145 6.78 -2.14 7.85
C HIS A 145 5.86 -1.22 7.03
N ASN A 146 4.70 -1.71 6.56
CA ASN A 146 3.76 -0.88 5.80
C ASN A 146 3.19 0.24 6.68
N LEU A 147 2.82 -0.08 7.93
CA LEU A 147 2.29 0.89 8.89
C LEU A 147 3.30 1.99 9.24
N LEU A 148 4.61 1.73 9.19
CA LEU A 148 5.63 2.76 9.42
C LEU A 148 5.50 3.89 8.40
N TYR A 149 5.37 3.55 7.11
CA TYR A 149 5.17 4.53 6.04
C TYR A 149 3.85 5.27 6.21
N TRP A 150 2.76 4.53 6.42
CA TRP A 150 1.43 5.13 6.53
C TRP A 150 1.25 6.02 7.76
N ARG A 151 1.93 5.70 8.86
CA ARG A 151 1.96 6.55 10.07
C ARG A 151 2.95 7.70 9.96
N TYR A 152 3.57 7.88 8.80
CA TYR A 152 4.56 8.92 8.56
C TYR A 152 5.73 8.84 9.57
N GLY A 153 6.25 7.63 9.76
CA GLY A 153 7.40 7.35 10.63
C GLY A 153 8.75 7.57 9.94
N GLU A 154 9.83 7.42 10.69
CA GLU A 154 11.20 7.47 10.17
C GLU A 154 11.64 6.14 9.57
N TYR A 155 12.34 6.19 8.44
CA TYR A 155 12.96 5.03 7.83
C TYR A 155 14.18 5.40 6.99
N ALA A 156 15.19 4.53 7.04
CA ALA A 156 16.32 4.55 6.14
C ALA A 156 16.14 3.48 5.06
N GLY A 157 16.27 3.88 3.80
CA GLY A 157 16.33 2.99 2.65
C GLY A 157 17.77 2.65 2.31
N ALA A 158 18.02 1.41 1.88
CA ALA A 158 19.32 0.95 1.42
C ALA A 158 19.20 0.22 0.07
N GLY A 159 20.17 0.46 -0.81
CA GLY A 159 20.23 -0.11 -2.15
C GLY A 159 19.81 0.86 -3.27
N PRO A 160 19.92 0.43 -4.53
CA PRO A 160 19.57 1.24 -5.69
C PRO A 160 18.11 1.69 -5.67
N GLY A 161 17.87 2.99 -5.92
CA GLY A 161 16.54 3.60 -5.96
C GLY A 161 15.85 3.70 -4.61
N ALA A 162 16.54 3.40 -3.50
CA ALA A 162 15.95 3.45 -2.18
C ALA A 162 15.64 4.90 -1.77
N HIS A 163 14.51 5.07 -1.11
CA HIS A 163 14.13 6.34 -0.49
C HIS A 163 14.26 6.25 1.04
N SER A 164 14.63 7.37 1.66
CA SER A 164 14.63 7.52 3.11
C SER A 164 13.83 8.73 3.54
N ARG A 165 13.19 8.65 4.69
CA ARG A 165 12.59 9.78 5.42
C ARG A 165 13.16 9.73 6.84
N ILE A 166 14.12 10.59 7.15
CA ILE A 166 14.84 10.57 8.44
C ILE A 166 14.84 11.94 9.10
N ASP A 167 14.88 11.98 10.42
CA ASP A 167 15.03 13.23 11.15
C ASP A 167 16.52 13.45 11.48
N SER A 168 17.06 14.60 11.11
CA SER A 168 18.47 14.96 11.32
C SER A 168 18.59 16.41 11.77
N GLY A 169 19.04 16.62 13.02
CA GLY A 169 19.21 17.95 13.60
C GLY A 169 17.91 18.76 13.67
N GLY A 170 16.77 18.10 13.91
CA GLY A 170 15.44 18.74 13.94
C GLY A 170 14.82 19.00 12.56
N ARG A 171 15.47 18.55 11.49
CA ARG A 171 14.98 18.69 10.11
C ARG A 171 14.58 17.35 9.54
N ARG A 172 13.43 17.29 8.87
CA ARG A 172 12.97 16.11 8.13
C ARG A 172 13.68 16.07 6.79
N LEU A 173 14.41 15.00 6.50
CA LEU A 173 15.12 14.84 5.23
C LEU A 173 14.48 13.74 4.38
N ALA A 174 14.23 14.05 3.11
CA ALA A 174 13.93 13.09 2.05
C ALA A 174 15.22 12.79 1.28
N LEU A 175 15.67 11.54 1.36
CA LEU A 175 16.87 11.07 0.63
C LEU A 175 16.46 10.13 -0.49
N VAL A 176 17.13 10.23 -1.63
CA VAL A 176 16.97 9.32 -2.78
C VAL A 176 18.33 8.77 -3.18
N ALA A 177 18.43 7.46 -3.28
CA ALA A 177 19.60 6.77 -3.81
C ALA A 177 19.53 6.62 -5.33
N GLU A 178 20.69 6.59 -5.99
CA GLU A 178 20.82 6.31 -7.41
C GLU A 178 20.06 5.04 -7.80
N ARG A 179 19.24 5.12 -8.85
CA ARG A 179 18.33 4.04 -9.28
C ARG A 179 19.02 2.94 -10.07
N HIS A 180 20.09 3.27 -10.80
CA HIS A 180 20.81 2.29 -11.63
C HIS A 180 21.80 1.50 -10.77
N PRO A 181 21.66 0.16 -10.64
CA PRO A 181 22.48 -0.62 -9.72
C PRO A 181 24.00 -0.48 -9.91
N GLU A 182 24.46 -0.40 -11.16
CA GLU A 182 25.87 -0.25 -11.51
C GLU A 182 26.39 1.12 -11.08
N THR A 183 25.66 2.19 -11.40
CA THR A 183 26.02 3.56 -11.00
C THR A 183 25.96 3.73 -9.49
N TRP A 184 24.94 3.14 -8.84
CA TRP A 184 24.80 3.13 -7.39
C TRP A 184 26.00 2.46 -6.71
N ARG A 185 26.42 1.29 -7.21
CA ARG A 185 27.61 0.59 -6.68
C ARG A 185 28.85 1.47 -6.80
N ASP A 186 29.08 2.05 -7.97
CA ASP A 186 30.26 2.88 -8.22
C ASP A 186 30.28 4.13 -7.32
N LEU A 187 29.12 4.73 -7.04
CA LEU A 187 28.98 5.82 -6.06
C LEU A 187 29.32 5.36 -4.64
N VAL A 188 28.79 4.22 -4.21
CA VAL A 188 29.06 3.66 -2.88
C VAL A 188 30.55 3.36 -2.70
N GLU A 189 31.21 2.76 -3.69
CA GLU A 189 32.65 2.46 -3.64
C GLU A 189 33.52 3.72 -3.56
N ARG A 190 33.10 4.81 -4.23
CA ARG A 190 33.87 6.07 -4.28
C ARG A 190 33.59 7.02 -3.11
N GLN A 191 32.35 7.05 -2.62
CA GLN A 191 31.84 8.08 -1.69
C GLN A 191 31.33 7.49 -0.37
N GLY A 192 31.19 6.17 -0.27
CA GLY A 192 30.62 5.48 0.90
C GLY A 192 29.09 5.40 0.90
N HIS A 193 28.39 6.06 -0.03
CA HIS A 193 26.94 6.01 -0.16
C HIS A 193 26.47 6.20 -1.61
N GLY A 194 25.22 5.81 -1.89
CA GLY A 194 24.58 5.99 -3.19
C GLY A 194 23.56 7.13 -3.25
N ILE A 195 23.54 8.04 -2.26
CA ILE A 195 22.58 9.18 -2.20
C ILE A 195 22.88 10.17 -3.33
N VAL A 196 21.86 10.51 -4.13
CA VAL A 196 21.93 11.49 -5.23
C VAL A 196 20.97 12.67 -5.05
N THR A 197 20.04 12.57 -4.09
CA THR A 197 19.18 13.69 -3.70
C THR A 197 19.05 13.70 -2.19
N GLU A 198 19.25 14.89 -1.63
CA GLU A 198 18.97 15.22 -0.24
C GLU A 198 18.15 16.51 -0.26
N ALA A 199 16.92 16.43 0.25
CA ALA A 199 16.02 17.58 0.35
C ALA A 199 15.42 17.63 1.75
N GLU A 200 15.39 18.82 2.33
CA GLU A 200 14.59 19.07 3.52
C GLU A 200 13.11 19.08 3.14
N VAL A 201 12.27 18.44 3.95
CA VAL A 201 10.81 18.43 3.77
C VAL A 201 10.23 19.56 4.61
N PRO A 202 9.67 20.62 4.00
CA PRO A 202 9.06 21.72 4.71
C PRO A 202 7.92 21.26 5.63
N PRO A 203 7.65 21.95 6.75
CA PRO A 203 6.58 21.56 7.68
C PRO A 203 5.19 21.41 7.01
N GLU A 204 4.86 22.26 6.05
CA GLU A 204 3.62 22.19 5.27
C GLU A 204 3.51 20.93 4.41
N ASP A 205 4.63 20.51 3.81
CA ASP A 205 4.70 19.27 3.03
C ASP A 205 4.63 18.07 3.95
N GLN A 206 5.27 18.12 5.12
CA GLN A 206 5.16 17.06 6.13
C GLN A 206 3.71 16.87 6.60
N ALA A 207 2.98 17.97 6.83
CA ALA A 207 1.58 17.91 7.20
C ALA A 207 0.71 17.32 6.08
N SER A 208 0.98 17.71 4.83
CA SER A 208 0.29 17.19 3.64
C SER A 208 0.56 15.70 3.43
N GLU A 209 1.81 15.27 3.54
CA GLU A 209 2.20 13.86 3.50
C GLU A 209 1.58 13.07 4.66
N TYR A 210 1.57 13.61 5.88
CA TYR A 210 0.96 12.98 7.05
C TYR A 210 -0.55 12.77 6.87
N LEU A 211 -1.25 13.77 6.34
CA LEU A 211 -2.67 13.67 6.01
C LEU A 211 -2.93 12.63 4.91
N LEU A 212 -2.14 12.71 3.82
CA LEU A 212 -2.24 11.82 2.66
C LEU A 212 -2.03 10.35 3.06
N MET A 213 -1.01 10.09 3.87
CA MET A 213 -0.64 8.75 4.31
C MET A 213 -1.57 8.24 5.42
N GLY A 214 -1.82 9.06 6.44
CA GLY A 214 -2.52 8.62 7.64
C GLY A 214 -4.03 8.42 7.45
N LEU A 215 -4.66 9.08 6.47
CA LEU A 215 -6.08 8.79 6.15
C LEU A 215 -6.28 7.47 5.40
N ARG A 216 -5.20 6.87 4.85
CA ARG A 216 -5.25 5.55 4.19
C ARG A 216 -5.21 4.38 5.17
N ILE A 217 -5.05 4.61 6.48
CA ILE A 217 -5.12 3.57 7.52
C ILE A 217 -6.41 3.66 8.33
N ALA A 218 -6.85 2.54 8.89
CA ALA A 218 -8.05 2.46 9.73
C ALA A 218 -7.98 3.36 10.97
N GLU A 219 -6.77 3.53 11.51
CA GLU A 219 -6.49 4.39 12.67
C GLU A 219 -6.74 5.87 12.37
N GLY A 220 -6.56 6.30 11.12
CA GLY A 220 -6.58 7.70 10.73
C GLY A 220 -5.38 8.49 11.26
N ILE A 221 -5.54 9.81 11.30
CA ILE A 221 -4.54 10.76 11.82
C ILE A 221 -4.88 11.25 13.22
N ASP A 222 -3.86 11.73 13.93
CA ASP A 222 -4.00 12.53 15.14
C ASP A 222 -3.94 14.02 14.77
N LEU A 223 -5.01 14.75 15.09
CA LEU A 223 -5.16 16.17 14.78
C LEU A 223 -4.17 17.06 15.53
N THR A 224 -3.73 16.66 16.73
CA THR A 224 -2.71 17.38 17.48
C THR A 224 -1.35 17.23 16.82
N ARG A 225 -1.01 16.02 16.33
CA ARG A 225 0.20 15.82 15.53
C ARG A 225 0.15 16.59 14.21
N TYR A 226 -0.99 16.57 13.52
CA TYR A 226 -1.15 17.36 12.30
C TYR A 226 -0.92 18.86 12.58
N ALA A 227 -1.52 19.41 13.64
CA ALA A 227 -1.36 20.82 13.97
C ALA A 227 0.09 21.19 14.32
N ALA A 228 0.82 20.30 14.99
CA ALA A 228 2.24 20.49 15.28
C ALA A 228 3.10 20.52 14.01
N LEU A 229 2.79 19.71 13.00
CA LEU A 229 3.49 19.70 11.71
C LEU A 229 3.11 20.93 10.86
N ALA A 230 1.81 21.20 10.74
CA ALA A 230 1.29 22.25 9.86
C ALA A 230 1.45 23.67 10.43
N GLY A 231 1.70 23.80 11.74
CA GLY A 231 1.65 25.08 12.46
C GLY A 231 0.23 25.64 12.63
N ARG A 232 -0.81 24.85 12.28
CA ARG A 232 -2.22 25.24 12.35
C ARG A 232 -3.15 24.02 12.37
N GLU A 233 -4.35 24.20 12.87
CA GLU A 233 -5.38 23.17 12.83
C GLU A 233 -6.01 23.06 11.43
N ILE A 234 -6.59 21.89 11.13
CA ILE A 234 -7.50 21.73 9.99
C ILE A 234 -8.75 22.58 10.25
N ASP A 235 -9.24 23.27 9.22
CA ASP A 235 -10.47 24.05 9.31
C ASP A 235 -11.64 23.18 9.80
N SER A 236 -12.20 23.58 10.95
CA SER A 236 -13.32 22.89 11.59
C SER A 236 -14.57 22.80 10.70
N SER A 237 -14.77 23.76 9.79
CA SER A 237 -15.89 23.76 8.84
C SER A 237 -15.76 22.65 7.80
N LYS A 238 -14.55 22.39 7.28
CA LYS A 238 -14.24 21.26 6.38
C LYS A 238 -14.52 19.92 7.06
N ILE A 239 -14.06 19.77 8.31
CA ILE A 239 -14.33 18.56 9.12
C ILE A 239 -15.85 18.39 9.34
N ALA A 240 -16.57 19.46 9.68
CA ALA A 240 -18.01 19.40 9.90
C ALA A 240 -18.76 19.01 8.62
N GLY A 241 -18.40 19.59 7.47
CA GLY A 241 -18.96 19.28 6.16
C GLY A 241 -18.79 17.81 5.80
N LEU A 242 -17.55 17.30 5.82
CA LEU A 242 -17.26 15.91 5.48
C LEU A 242 -17.87 14.91 6.48
N LYS A 243 -17.99 15.28 7.76
CA LYS A 243 -18.69 14.48 8.77
C LYS A 243 -20.20 14.43 8.51
N SER A 244 -20.81 15.55 8.09
CA SER A 244 -22.24 15.58 7.75
C SER A 244 -22.59 14.69 6.55
N LEU A 245 -21.63 14.52 5.64
CA LEU A 245 -21.71 13.58 4.51
C LEU A 245 -21.42 12.13 4.90
N GLY A 246 -21.08 11.86 6.17
CA GLY A 246 -20.75 10.51 6.64
C GLY A 246 -19.40 9.96 6.13
N LEU A 247 -18.54 10.81 5.55
CA LEU A 247 -17.28 10.37 4.93
C LEU A 247 -16.11 10.27 5.92
N ILE A 248 -16.19 10.98 7.04
CA ILE A 248 -15.18 10.94 8.09
C ILE A 248 -15.82 10.81 9.47
N LYS A 249 -15.04 10.25 10.40
CA LYS A 249 -15.37 10.20 11.82
C LYS A 249 -14.25 10.83 12.62
N ARG A 250 -14.64 11.66 13.60
CA ARG A 250 -13.74 12.21 14.62
C ARG A 250 -14.07 11.60 15.98
N GLU A 251 -13.06 11.05 16.65
CA GLU A 251 -13.12 10.53 18.01
C GLU A 251 -11.97 11.14 18.82
N GLY A 252 -12.27 12.12 19.67
CA GLY A 252 -11.25 12.91 20.37
C GLY A 252 -10.33 13.64 19.39
N THR A 253 -9.03 13.34 19.43
CA THR A 253 -8.01 13.87 18.51
C THR A 253 -7.91 13.07 17.21
N ARG A 254 -8.54 11.90 17.11
CA ARG A 254 -8.41 11.03 15.94
C ARG A 254 -9.43 11.37 14.86
N LEU A 255 -8.96 11.54 13.64
CA LEU A 255 -9.75 11.73 12.43
C LEU A 255 -9.49 10.58 11.47
N ARG A 256 -10.54 9.84 11.08
CA ARG A 256 -10.43 8.71 10.14
C ARG A 256 -11.52 8.76 9.07
N ALA A 257 -11.22 8.21 7.90
CA ALA A 257 -12.22 7.96 6.86
C ALA A 257 -13.17 6.83 7.30
N THR A 258 -14.46 6.97 6.97
CA THR A 258 -15.43 5.88 7.06
C THR A 258 -15.27 4.91 5.88
N PRO A 259 -15.96 3.75 5.84
CA PRO A 259 -15.96 2.90 4.66
C PRO A 259 -16.32 3.65 3.37
N ASP A 260 -17.34 4.51 3.40
CA ASP A 260 -17.70 5.34 2.24
C ASP A 260 -16.63 6.41 1.95
N GLY A 261 -16.06 7.01 2.99
CA GLY A 261 -14.96 7.95 2.83
C GLY A 261 -13.70 7.31 2.22
N ARG A 262 -13.45 6.03 2.47
CA ARG A 262 -12.30 5.30 1.91
C ARG A 262 -12.35 5.24 0.38
N LYS A 263 -13.54 5.13 -0.20
CA LYS A 263 -13.75 5.15 -1.66
C LYS A 263 -13.39 6.51 -2.28
N LEU A 264 -13.46 7.58 -1.49
CA LEU A 264 -13.25 8.97 -1.92
C LEU A 264 -11.98 9.59 -1.32
N LEU A 265 -11.00 8.78 -0.92
CA LEU A 265 -9.83 9.26 -0.16
C LEU A 265 -9.09 10.41 -0.81
N ASN A 266 -8.88 10.37 -2.13
CA ASN A 266 -8.17 11.43 -2.83
C ASN A 266 -8.90 12.77 -2.72
N ALA A 267 -10.24 12.77 -2.90
CA ALA A 267 -11.06 13.97 -2.76
C ALA A 267 -11.11 14.45 -1.30
N LEU A 268 -11.24 13.54 -0.33
CA LEU A 268 -11.20 13.89 1.10
C LEU A 268 -9.89 14.54 1.51
N ILE A 269 -8.76 13.98 1.05
CA ILE A 269 -7.44 14.50 1.37
C ILE A 269 -7.25 15.86 0.71
N ALA A 270 -7.65 16.04 -0.54
CA ALA A 270 -7.58 17.34 -1.22
C ALA A 270 -8.44 18.40 -0.52
N GLU A 271 -9.65 18.04 -0.08
CA GLU A 271 -10.52 18.96 0.66
C GLU A 271 -9.92 19.34 2.02
N LEU A 272 -9.36 18.37 2.77
CA LEU A 272 -8.76 18.61 4.08
C LEU A 272 -7.39 19.29 4.01
N ALA A 273 -6.65 19.08 2.92
CA ALA A 273 -5.44 19.81 2.62
C ALA A 273 -5.76 21.29 2.42
N VAL A 274 -4.74 22.13 2.59
CA VAL A 274 -4.88 23.58 2.42
C VAL A 274 -4.28 24.00 1.11
#